data_AF-A0A2R7MN52-F1
#
_entry.id   AF-A0A2R7MN52-F1
#
_cell.length_a   1.000
_cell.length_b   1.000
_cell.length_c   1.000
_cell.angle_alpha   90.00
_cell.angle_beta   90.00
_cell.angle_gamma   90.00
#
_symmetry.space_group_name_H-M   'P 1'
#
loop_
_entity.id
_entity.type
_entity.pdbx_description
1 polymer ?
#
loop_
_entity_poly.entity_id
_entity_poly.type
_entity_poly.pdbx_seq_one_letter_code
_entity_poly.pdbx_strand_id
1 'polypeptide(L)'
;MSTFSVDPDALTSTAGVARKLVDAATADTPTEHPADVGHDGLADAIGHFASRTDDAWRARVDDLRRIPDALDDSASTYENADNEAAAAVRRADGGL
;
A
#
# COMPACT_ATOMS: atom_id res chain seq x y z
N MET A 1 30.26 10.40 -6.19
CA MET A 1 28.98 9.66 -6.29
C MET A 1 28.29 9.87 -4.97
N SER A 2 27.10 10.47 -4.95
CA SER A 2 26.31 10.58 -3.72
C SER A 2 25.81 9.18 -3.40
N THR A 3 26.35 8.56 -2.35
CA THR A 3 25.83 7.28 -1.85
C THR A 3 24.39 7.54 -1.41
N PHE A 4 23.42 7.04 -2.18
CA PHE A 4 22.04 6.99 -1.72
C PHE A 4 22.01 6.01 -0.53
N SER A 5 22.02 6.55 0.69
CA SER A 5 21.69 5.77 1.88
C SER A 5 20.17 5.67 1.89
N VAL A 6 19.65 4.46 1.68
CA VAL A 6 18.24 4.19 1.90
C VAL A 6 18.05 3.96 3.39
N ASP A 7 17.01 4.56 3.96
CA ASP A 7 16.65 4.45 5.38
C ASP A 7 15.52 3.42 5.54
N PRO A 8 15.81 2.21 6.07
CA PRO A 8 14.79 1.16 6.26
C PRO A 8 13.68 1.56 7.24
N ASP A 9 13.99 2.39 8.24
CA ASP A 9 12.99 2.87 9.21
C ASP A 9 11.99 3.80 8.52
N ALA A 10 12.48 4.67 7.62
CA ALA A 10 11.63 5.53 6.82
C ALA A 10 10.71 4.74 5.87
N LEU A 11 11.21 3.66 5.26
CA LEU A 11 10.41 2.77 4.41
C LEU A 11 9.31 2.07 5.22
N THR A 12 9.66 1.48 6.36
CA THR A 12 8.72 0.79 7.27
C THR A 12 7.65 1.75 7.81
N SER A 13 8.06 2.96 8.20
CA SER A 13 7.13 4.02 8.63
C SER A 13 6.14 4.39 7.52
N THR A 14 6.65 4.56 6.30
CA THR A 14 5.83 4.85 5.11
C THR A 14 4.86 3.71 4.79
N ALA A 15 5.31 2.45 4.91
CA ALA A 15 4.44 1.28 4.76
C ALA A 15 3.29 1.30 5.78
N GLY A 16 3.59 1.65 7.05
CA GLY A 16 2.59 1.83 8.09
C GLY A 16 1.55 2.91 7.77
N VAL A 17 1.96 4.03 7.18
CA VAL A 17 1.03 5.07 6.71
C VAL A 17 0.18 4.56 5.55
N ALA A 18 0.78 3.88 4.58
CA ALA A 18 0.08 3.32 3.44
C ALA A 18 -1.00 2.29 3.87
N ARG A 19 -0.71 1.42 4.84
CA ARG A 19 -1.69 0.48 5.41
C ARG A 19 -2.89 1.21 6.00
N LYS A 20 -2.67 2.25 6.81
CA LYS A 20 -3.77 3.04 7.40
C LYS A 20 -4.65 3.68 6.33
N LEU A 21 -4.06 4.16 5.24
CA LEU A 21 -4.81 4.74 4.12
C LEU A 21 -5.65 3.69 3.38
N VAL A 22 -5.10 2.49 3.17
CA VAL A 22 -5.82 1.36 2.58
C VAL A 22 -6.97 0.89 3.47
N ASP A 23 -6.74 0.82 4.78
CA ASP A 23 -7.77 0.43 5.75
C ASP A 23 -8.92 1.45 5.76
N ALA A 24 -8.60 2.74 5.79
CA ALA A 24 -9.59 3.82 5.69
C ALA A 24 -10.38 3.75 4.37
N ALA A 25 -9.68 3.57 3.24
CA ALA A 25 -10.31 3.46 1.93
C ALA A 25 -11.23 2.23 1.81
N THR A 26 -10.89 1.13 2.49
CA THR A 26 -11.74 -0.07 2.55
C THR A 26 -13.01 0.20 3.37
N ALA A 27 -12.90 0.93 4.48
CA ALA A 27 -14.02 1.25 5.36
C ALA A 27 -15.04 2.19 4.72
N ASP A 28 -14.59 3.13 3.88
CA ASP A 28 -15.43 4.13 3.22
C ASP A 28 -16.10 3.63 1.92
N THR A 29 -16.14 2.31 1.67
CA THR A 29 -16.80 1.76 0.48
C THR A 29 -18.29 2.18 0.49
N PRO A 30 -18.75 2.98 -0.49
CA PRO A 30 -20.14 3.42 -0.52
C PRO A 30 -21.06 2.20 -0.63
N THR A 31 -22.10 2.15 0.20
CA THR A 31 -23.12 1.08 0.16
C THR A 31 -24.53 1.61 -0.05
N GLU A 32 -24.68 2.92 -0.24
CA GLU A 32 -26.00 3.51 -0.43
C GLU A 32 -26.55 3.23 -1.82
N HIS A 33 -27.64 2.45 -1.84
CA HIS A 33 -28.52 2.36 -2.99
C HIS A 33 -29.16 3.73 -3.26
N PRO A 34 -29.42 4.08 -4.52
CA PRO A 34 -30.14 5.31 -4.83
C PRO A 34 -31.50 5.35 -4.15
N ALA A 35 -31.83 6.50 -3.57
CA ALA A 35 -33.18 6.80 -3.10
C ALA A 35 -34.18 6.56 -4.25
N ASP A 36 -35.38 6.09 -3.91
CA ASP A 36 -36.45 5.85 -4.88
C ASP A 36 -36.74 7.14 -5.66
N VAL A 37 -36.40 7.14 -6.95
CA VAL A 37 -36.55 8.27 -7.87
C VAL A 37 -37.92 8.26 -8.57
N GLY A 38 -38.83 7.33 -8.21
CA GLY A 38 -40.18 7.24 -8.76
C GLY A 38 -40.24 6.82 -10.23
N HIS A 39 -39.14 6.29 -10.78
CA HIS A 39 -39.04 5.82 -12.16
C HIS A 39 -38.09 4.61 -12.24
N ASP A 40 -38.64 3.42 -12.43
CA ASP A 40 -37.92 2.13 -12.38
C ASP A 40 -36.67 2.11 -13.27
N GLY A 41 -36.79 2.52 -14.53
CA GLY A 41 -35.64 2.52 -15.45
C GLY A 41 -34.51 3.49 -15.08
N LEU A 42 -34.81 4.53 -14.30
CA LEU A 42 -33.80 5.47 -13.80
C LEU A 42 -33.16 4.91 -12.53
N ALA A 43 -33.95 4.30 -11.65
CA ALA A 43 -33.45 3.59 -10.47
C ALA A 43 -32.47 2.48 -10.88
N ASP A 44 -32.81 1.67 -11.89
CA ASP A 44 -31.94 0.63 -12.44
C ASP A 44 -30.62 1.18 -12.98
N ALA A 45 -30.69 2.28 -13.75
CA ALA A 45 -29.49 2.92 -14.32
C ALA A 45 -28.56 3.46 -13.22
N ILE A 46 -29.12 4.08 -12.17
CA ILE A 46 -28.32 4.57 -11.05
C ILE A 46 -27.73 3.42 -10.24
N GLY A 47 -28.49 2.34 -10.02
CA GLY A 47 -27.99 1.13 -9.35
C GLY A 47 -26.82 0.50 -10.10
N HIS A 48 -26.91 0.37 -11.43
CA HIS A 48 -25.81 -0.10 -12.25
C HIS A 48 -24.57 0.81 -12.20
N PHE A 49 -24.79 2.12 -12.21
CA PHE A 49 -23.70 3.09 -12.10
C PHE A 49 -22.99 3.02 -10.74
N ALA A 50 -23.76 2.96 -9.65
CA ALA A 50 -23.22 2.81 -8.30
C ALA A 50 -22.41 1.52 -8.16
N SER A 51 -22.98 0.38 -8.58
CA SER A 51 -22.29 -0.92 -8.53
C SER A 51 -20.97 -0.91 -9.29
N ARG A 52 -20.90 -0.32 -10.49
CA ARG A 52 -19.64 -0.23 -11.23
C ARG A 52 -18.63 0.69 -10.55
N THR A 53 -19.09 1.74 -9.89
CA THR A 53 -18.23 2.66 -9.15
C THR A 53 -17.62 1.95 -7.93
N ASP A 54 -18.42 1.17 -7.21
CA ASP A 54 -17.96 0.37 -6.07
C ASP A 54 -16.93 -0.69 -6.50
N ASP A 55 -17.19 -1.38 -7.61
CA ASP A 55 -16.25 -2.39 -8.14
C ASP A 55 -14.93 -1.75 -8.56
N ALA A 56 -14.97 -0.59 -9.23
CA ALA A 56 -13.77 0.15 -9.61
C ALA A 56 -13.01 0.66 -8.38
N TRP A 57 -13.71 1.12 -7.35
CA TRP A 57 -13.11 1.52 -6.08
C TRP A 57 -12.40 0.35 -5.40
N ARG A 58 -13.08 -0.79 -5.25
CA ARG A 58 -12.49 -2.01 -4.66
C ARG A 58 -11.24 -2.46 -5.41
N ALA A 59 -11.29 -2.49 -6.75
CA ALA A 59 -10.13 -2.84 -7.56
C ALA A 59 -8.95 -1.88 -7.29
N ARG A 60 -9.22 -0.58 -7.15
CA ARG A 60 -8.18 0.41 -6.86
C ARG A 60 -7.59 0.24 -5.46
N VAL A 61 -8.42 -0.02 -4.45
CA VAL A 61 -7.96 -0.29 -3.08
C VAL A 61 -7.12 -1.57 -3.04
N ASP A 62 -7.50 -2.60 -3.78
CA ASP A 62 -6.72 -3.84 -3.88
C ASP A 62 -5.35 -3.63 -4.54
N ASP A 63 -5.24 -2.77 -5.55
CA ASP A 63 -3.95 -2.39 -6.12
C ASP A 63 -3.05 -1.69 -5.09
N LEU A 64 -3.63 -0.82 -4.27
CA LEU A 64 -2.90 -0.06 -3.24
C LEU A 64 -2.36 -0.95 -2.12
N ARG A 65 -2.97 -2.11 -1.86
CA ARG A 65 -2.49 -3.08 -0.84
C ARG A 65 -1.08 -3.58 -1.10
N ARG A 66 -0.62 -3.58 -2.35
CA ARG A 66 0.72 -4.07 -2.72
C ARG A 66 1.85 -3.10 -2.37
N ILE A 67 1.53 -1.81 -2.20
CA ILE A 67 2.51 -0.77 -1.90
C ILE A 67 3.17 -0.96 -0.53
N PRO A 68 2.44 -1.13 0.59
CA PRO A 68 3.07 -1.34 1.89
C PRO A 68 3.92 -2.61 1.92
N ASP A 69 3.50 -3.69 1.26
CA ASP A 69 4.27 -4.93 1.21
C ASP A 69 5.60 -4.72 0.45
N ALA A 70 5.57 -4.03 -0.69
CA ALA A 70 6.78 -3.70 -1.45
C ALA A 70 7.75 -2.77 -0.66
N LEU A 71 7.22 -1.89 0.18
CA LEU A 71 8.03 -1.02 1.04
C LEU A 71 8.72 -1.81 2.16
N ASP A 72 8.02 -2.74 2.81
CA ASP A 72 8.58 -3.60 3.85
C ASP A 72 9.62 -4.59 3.27
N ASP A 73 9.34 -5.15 2.08
CA ASP A 73 10.31 -5.99 1.35
C ASP A 73 11.59 -5.21 1.02
N SER A 74 11.44 -3.94 0.61
CA SER A 74 12.57 -3.06 0.35
C SER A 74 13.36 -2.77 1.63
N ALA A 75 12.68 -2.42 2.73
CA ALA A 75 13.31 -2.17 4.02
C ALA A 75 14.15 -3.39 4.47
N SER A 76 13.54 -4.57 4.42
CA SER A 76 14.20 -5.84 4.78
C SER A 76 15.43 -6.12 3.90
N THR A 77 15.35 -5.80 2.61
CA THR A 77 16.47 -5.97 1.68
C THR A 77 17.65 -5.07 2.05
N TYR A 78 17.39 -3.81 2.39
CA TYR A 78 18.45 -2.87 2.78
C TYR A 78 19.05 -3.21 4.15
N GLU A 79 18.24 -3.59 5.14
CA GLU A 79 18.75 -4.04 6.45
C GLU A 79 19.67 -5.26 6.32
N ASN A 80 19.30 -6.23 5.49
CA ASN A 80 20.12 -7.41 5.25
C ASN A 80 21.44 -7.04 4.57
N ALA A 81 21.40 -6.17 3.55
CA ALA A 81 22.61 -5.70 2.88
C ALA A 81 23.56 -4.96 3.83
N ASP A 82 23.04 -4.11 4.71
CA ASP A 82 23.82 -3.39 5.71
C ASP A 82 24.44 -4.34 6.75
N ASN A 83 23.68 -5.34 7.20
CA ASN A 83 24.16 -6.35 8.12
C ASN A 83 25.29 -7.22 7.51
N GLU A 84 25.15 -7.59 6.24
CA GLU A 84 26.18 -8.33 5.49
C GLU A 84 27.45 -7.50 5.32
N ALA A 85 27.31 -6.21 4.94
CA ALA A 85 28.43 -5.29 4.81
C ALA A 85 29.16 -5.11 6.15
N ALA A 86 28.42 -4.88 7.23
CA ALA A 86 28.99 -4.76 8.57
C ALA A 86 29.72 -6.04 9.02
N ALA A 87 29.17 -7.22 8.71
CA ALA A 87 29.81 -8.49 9.00
C ALA A 87 31.10 -8.71 8.18
N ALA A 88 31.14 -8.25 6.92
CA ALA A 88 32.34 -8.29 6.10
C ALA A 88 33.44 -7.38 6.64
N VAL A 89 33.10 -6.15 7.07
CA VAL A 89 34.04 -5.22 7.71
C VAL A 89 34.61 -5.81 8.99
N ARG A 90 33.77 -6.35 9.90
CA ARG A 90 34.26 -7.01 11.13
C ARG A 90 35.22 -8.17 10.86
N ARG A 91 34.96 -8.96 9.80
CA ARG A 91 35.85 -10.06 9.40
C ARG A 91 37.19 -9.55 8.86
N ALA A 92 37.19 -8.42 8.15
CA ALA A 92 38.43 -7.80 7.67
C ALA A 92 39.26 -7.20 8.82
N ASP A 93 38.61 -6.55 9.78
CA ASP A 93 39.27 -5.90 10.92
C ASP A 93 39.77 -6.89 11.99
N GLY A 94 39.11 -8.04 12.16
CA GLY A 94 39.51 -9.10 13.09
C GLY A 94 40.54 -10.10 12.53
N GLY A 95 41.05 -9.87 11.32
CA GLY A 95 41.97 -10.75 10.60
C GLY A 95 43.46 -10.36 10.64
N LEU A 96 43.86 -9.46 11.54
CA LEU A 96 45.26 -9.08 11.83
C LEU A 96 45.65 -9.55 13.24
#